data_AF-A0A848UKY8-F1
#
_entry.id   AF-A0A848UKY8-F1
#
_cell.length_a   1.000
_cell.length_b   1.000
_cell.length_c   1.000
_cell.angle_alpha   90.00
_cell.angle_beta   90.00
_cell.angle_gamma   90.00
#
_symmetry.space_group_name_H-M   'P 1'
#
loop_
_entity.id
_entity.type
_entity.pdbx_description
1 polymer ?
#
loop_
_entity_poly.entity_id
_entity_poly.type
_entity_poly.pdbx_seq_one_letter_code
_entity_poly.pdbx_strand_id
1 'polypeptide(L)'
;MSEQTSDTGPSIKVIPNGPYVVSGGVPLCAKTPVKTDDGEPLTWKKTEAATPDGDRYLLCRCGQSSNKPFCDSTHAKIEWDGSETAPTNSYAER
;
A
#
# COMPACT_ATOMS: atom_id res chain seq x y z
N MET A 1 -31.11 -9.26 2.73
CA MET A 1 -30.89 -9.04 1.29
C MET A 1 -29.63 -8.23 1.19
N SER A 2 -28.51 -8.84 0.78
CA SER A 2 -27.21 -8.18 0.82
C SER A 2 -27.10 -7.24 -0.37
N GLU A 3 -27.16 -5.93 -0.10
CA GLU A 3 -26.92 -4.88 -1.08
C GLU A 3 -25.48 -5.00 -1.61
N GLN A 4 -25.37 -5.56 -2.82
CA GLN A 4 -24.15 -5.53 -3.61
C GLN A 4 -24.04 -4.12 -4.18
N THR A 5 -23.31 -3.25 -3.49
CA THR A 5 -22.92 -1.95 -4.04
C THR A 5 -21.93 -2.20 -5.18
N SER A 6 -22.38 -1.95 -6.40
CA SER A 6 -21.53 -1.91 -7.59
C SER A 6 -20.56 -0.73 -7.49
N ASP A 7 -19.45 -0.94 -6.78
CA ASP A 7 -18.33 0.01 -6.67
C ASP A 7 -17.61 0.06 -8.03
N THR A 8 -17.95 1.02 -8.88
CA THR A 8 -17.45 1.09 -10.27
C THR A 8 -16.18 1.97 -10.38
N GLY A 9 -15.63 2.46 -9.27
CA GLY A 9 -14.47 3.36 -9.24
C GLY A 9 -13.26 2.80 -8.48
N PRO A 10 -12.07 3.44 -8.64
CA PRO A 10 -10.89 3.15 -7.82
C PRO A 10 -11.19 3.26 -6.32
N SER A 11 -10.83 2.24 -5.54
CA SER A 11 -11.05 2.25 -4.09
C SER A 11 -9.93 1.55 -3.31
N ILE A 12 -9.72 1.99 -2.07
CA ILE A 12 -8.80 1.36 -1.10
C ILE A 12 -9.61 0.99 0.14
N LYS A 13 -9.63 -0.30 0.49
CA LYS A 13 -10.25 -0.80 1.73
C LYS A 13 -9.18 -1.27 2.70
N VAL A 14 -9.28 -0.89 3.96
CA VAL A 14 -8.40 -1.37 5.04
C VAL A 14 -9.05 -2.57 5.71
N ILE A 15 -8.38 -3.72 5.69
CA ILE A 15 -8.86 -4.91 6.39
C ILE A 15 -8.37 -4.87 7.85
N PRO A 16 -9.24 -5.08 8.86
CA PRO A 16 -8.82 -5.23 10.25
C PRO A 16 -7.69 -6.24 10.39
N ASN A 17 -6.60 -5.87 11.06
CA ASN A 17 -5.38 -6.68 11.23
C ASN A 17 -4.75 -7.19 9.92
N GLY A 18 -5.15 -6.60 8.79
CA GLY A 18 -4.84 -7.09 7.46
C GLY A 18 -4.30 -6.02 6.51
N PRO A 19 -4.15 -6.37 5.22
CA PRO A 19 -3.57 -5.50 4.21
C PRO A 19 -4.51 -4.37 3.76
N TYR A 20 -3.97 -3.49 2.93
CA TYR A 20 -4.79 -2.63 2.08
C TYR A 20 -5.24 -3.39 0.84
N VAL A 21 -6.53 -3.36 0.55
CA VAL A 21 -7.13 -3.89 -0.66
C VAL A 21 -7.33 -2.75 -1.63
N VAL A 22 -6.56 -2.70 -2.71
CA VAL A 22 -6.74 -1.72 -3.79
C VAL A 22 -7.56 -2.37 -4.90
N SER A 23 -8.61 -1.71 -5.36
CA SER A 23 -9.52 -2.19 -6.42
C SER A 23 -9.79 -1.09 -7.45
N GLY A 24 -10.27 -1.47 -8.63
CA GLY A 24 -10.62 -0.54 -9.71
C GLY A 24 -9.47 -0.21 -10.66
N GLY A 25 -8.54 -1.14 -10.86
CA GLY A 25 -7.54 -1.05 -11.94
C GLY A 25 -6.45 0.00 -11.73
N VAL A 26 -6.17 0.38 -10.47
CA VAL A 26 -5.20 1.43 -10.15
C VAL A 26 -3.78 1.01 -10.54
N PRO A 27 -3.07 1.76 -11.42
CA PRO A 27 -1.72 1.39 -11.82
C PRO A 27 -0.68 1.77 -10.75
N LEU A 28 0.32 0.92 -10.58
CA LEU A 28 1.48 1.16 -9.71
C LEU A 28 2.74 1.45 -10.54
N CYS A 29 3.65 2.23 -9.96
CA CYS A 29 4.99 2.44 -10.50
C CYS A 29 6.02 2.35 -9.38
N ALA A 30 7.21 1.83 -9.69
CA ALA A 30 8.35 1.90 -8.79
C ALA A 30 9.11 3.21 -9.01
N LYS A 31 9.62 3.77 -7.92
CA LYS A 31 10.53 4.91 -7.94
C LYS A 31 11.83 4.54 -7.25
N THR A 32 12.95 4.73 -7.94
CA THR A 32 14.28 4.46 -7.40
C THR A 32 15.09 5.74 -7.48
N PRO A 33 15.78 6.14 -6.39
CA PRO A 33 16.65 7.31 -6.43
C PRO A 33 17.85 7.01 -7.34
N VAL A 34 18.07 7.89 -8.31
CA VAL A 34 19.29 7.93 -9.12
C VAL A 34 20.32 8.72 -8.34
N LYS A 35 21.50 8.12 -8.16
CA LYS A 35 22.60 8.68 -7.38
C LYS A 35 23.85 8.84 -8.24
N THR A 36 24.74 9.75 -7.85
CA THR A 36 26.12 9.79 -8.37
C THR A 36 26.90 8.55 -7.88
N ASP A 37 28.12 8.38 -8.38
CA ASP A 37 29.05 7.36 -7.87
C ASP A 37 29.34 7.55 -6.38
N ASP A 38 29.48 8.80 -5.93
CA ASP A 38 29.65 9.17 -4.52
C ASP A 38 28.37 9.00 -3.67
N GLY A 39 27.26 8.56 -4.26
CA GLY A 39 26.00 8.31 -3.56
C GLY A 39 25.08 9.52 -3.37
N GLU A 40 25.45 10.68 -3.93
CA GLU A 40 24.67 11.91 -3.85
C GLU A 40 23.38 11.81 -4.69
N PRO A 41 22.23 12.27 -4.17
CA PRO A 41 20.96 12.17 -4.88
C PRO A 41 20.92 13.13 -6.08
N LEU A 42 20.64 12.59 -7.27
CA LEU A 42 20.47 13.38 -8.49
C LEU A 42 18.98 13.58 -8.83
N THR A 43 18.26 12.48 -9.03
CA THR A 43 16.86 12.50 -9.49
C THR A 43 16.15 11.19 -9.14
N TRP A 44 14.88 11.07 -9.50
CA TRP A 44 14.11 9.83 -9.34
C TRP A 44 13.85 9.18 -10.69
N LYS A 45 14.24 7.91 -10.84
CA LYS A 45 13.83 7.07 -11.96
C LYS A 45 12.48 6.46 -11.63
N LYS A 46 11.49 6.67 -12.50
CA LYS A 46 10.15 6.09 -12.41
C LYS A 46 10.03 4.97 -13.44
N THR A 47 9.41 3.85 -13.07
CA THR A 47 8.99 2.84 -14.06
C THR A 47 7.71 3.28 -14.75
N GLU A 48 7.42 2.67 -15.90
CA GLU A 48 6.09 2.72 -16.47
C GLU A 48 5.06 2.22 -15.45
N ALA A 49 3.90 2.87 -15.43
CA ALA A 49 2.83 2.51 -14.52
C ALA A 49 2.08 1.30 -15.08
N ALA A 50 1.90 0.26 -14.26
CA ALA A 50 1.22 -0.97 -14.66
C ALA A 50 0.27 -1.44 -13.55
N THR A 51 -0.84 -2.05 -13.93
CA THR A 51 -1.80 -2.62 -12.98
C THR A 51 -1.37 -4.06 -12.64
N PRO A 52 -1.03 -4.38 -11.37
CA PRO A 52 -0.64 -5.73 -10.97
C PRO A 52 -1.82 -6.70 -11.03
N ASP A 53 -1.64 -7.86 -11.68
CA ASP A 53 -2.52 -9.03 -11.69
C ASP A 53 -4.05 -8.75 -11.65
N GLY A 54 -4.52 -7.87 -12.56
CA GLY A 54 -5.95 -7.56 -12.74
C GLY A 54 -6.38 -6.25 -12.08
N ASP A 55 -7.69 -6.08 -11.83
CA ASP A 55 -8.25 -4.83 -11.27
C ASP A 55 -8.02 -4.66 -9.77
N ARG A 56 -7.33 -5.59 -9.10
CA ARG A 56 -7.23 -5.64 -7.64
C ARG A 56 -5.91 -6.24 -7.16
N TYR A 57 -5.29 -5.61 -6.16
CA TYR A 57 -4.09 -6.13 -5.49
C TYR A 57 -4.05 -5.77 -4.00
N LEU A 58 -3.13 -6.41 -3.26
CA LEU A 58 -3.00 -6.29 -1.80
C LEU A 58 -1.66 -5.65 -1.42
N LEU A 59 -1.69 -4.53 -0.68
CA LEU A 59 -0.49 -3.88 -0.18
C LEU A 59 -0.25 -4.22 1.30
N CYS A 60 1.01 -4.43 1.66
CA CYS A 60 1.44 -4.71 3.02
C CYS A 60 1.16 -3.50 3.92
N ARG A 61 0.57 -3.77 5.09
CA ARG A 61 0.34 -2.78 6.16
C ARG A 61 1.15 -3.06 7.42
N CYS A 62 1.39 -4.34 7.75
CA CYS A 62 2.13 -4.76 8.95
C CYS A 62 3.66 -4.54 8.93
N GLY A 63 4.24 -4.14 7.79
CA GLY A 63 5.70 -3.94 7.65
C GLY A 63 6.55 -5.23 7.55
N GLN A 64 6.01 -6.42 7.81
CA GLN A 64 6.80 -7.67 7.88
C GLN A 64 6.77 -8.54 6.60
N SER A 65 6.08 -8.11 5.54
CA SER A 65 6.07 -8.87 4.27
C SER A 65 7.48 -9.04 3.69
N SER A 66 7.79 -10.21 3.16
CA SER A 66 9.02 -10.47 2.39
C SER A 66 8.91 -10.04 0.93
N ASN A 67 7.68 -9.79 0.45
CA ASN A 67 7.39 -9.38 -0.93
C ASN A 67 6.91 -7.92 -1.00
N LYS A 68 7.59 -7.01 -0.28
CA LYS A 68 7.20 -5.59 -0.27
C LYS A 68 7.22 -5.00 -1.69
N PRO A 69 6.25 -4.15 -2.05
CA PRO A 69 5.21 -3.54 -1.20
C PRO A 69 3.95 -4.41 -0.99
N PHE A 70 3.89 -5.59 -1.57
CA PHE A 70 2.71 -6.46 -1.56
C PHE A 70 2.55 -7.24 -0.25
N CYS A 71 1.33 -7.65 0.05
CA CYS A 71 1.05 -8.53 1.18
C CYS A 71 1.34 -9.99 0.83
N ASP A 72 2.05 -10.70 1.71
CA ASP A 72 2.37 -12.14 1.61
C ASP A 72 1.74 -12.96 2.75
N SER A 73 0.71 -12.41 3.39
CA SER A 73 0.01 -12.98 4.56
C SER A 73 0.84 -13.08 5.85
N THR A 74 2.02 -12.48 5.92
CA THR A 74 2.83 -12.48 7.16
C THR A 74 2.09 -11.87 8.36
N HIS A 75 1.24 -10.87 8.14
CA HIS A 75 0.40 -10.25 9.19
C HIS A 75 -0.42 -11.27 10.00
N ALA A 76 -0.94 -12.30 9.35
CA ALA A 76 -1.73 -13.35 10.01
C ALA A 76 -0.85 -14.30 10.83
N LYS A 77 0.40 -14.54 10.39
CA LYS A 77 1.35 -15.44 11.08
C LYS A 77 1.92 -14.82 12.35
N ILE A 78 2.07 -13.50 12.37
CA ILE A 78 2.60 -12.75 13.51
C ILE A 78 1.50 -12.16 14.40
N GLU A 79 0.24 -12.49 14.12
CA GLU A 79 -0.93 -11.96 14.84
C GLU A 79 -0.88 -10.43 14.98
N TRP A 80 -0.56 -9.74 13.89
CA TRP A 80 -0.33 -8.30 13.90
C TRP A 80 -1.61 -7.54 14.30
N ASP A 81 -1.51 -6.73 15.34
CA ASP A 81 -2.56 -5.78 15.71
C ASP A 81 -2.48 -4.55 14.81
N GLY A 82 -3.50 -4.39 13.97
CA GLY A 82 -3.63 -3.30 13.03
C GLY A 82 -4.49 -2.15 13.52
N SER A 83 -4.78 -2.07 14.82
CA SER A 83 -5.57 -0.96 15.42
C SER A 83 -4.76 0.31 15.65
N GLU A 84 -3.44 0.28 15.50
CA GLU A 84 -2.61 1.48 15.64
C GLU A 84 -3.02 2.54 14.60
N THR A 85 -3.46 3.69 15.10
CA THR A 85 -3.85 4.85 14.29
C THR A 85 -3.01 6.06 14.69
N ALA A 86 -2.59 6.85 13.70
CA ALA A 86 -1.94 8.13 13.97
C ALA A 86 -2.92 9.07 14.72
N PRO A 87 -2.44 9.86 15.69
CA PRO A 87 -3.28 10.81 16.40
C PRO A 87 -3.80 11.89 15.43
N THR A 88 -5.10 12.17 15.54
CA THR A 88 -5.82 13.13 14.69
C THR A 88 -5.87 14.53 15.29
N ASN A 89 -5.11 14.80 16.35
CA ASN A 89 -4.95 16.13 16.93
C ASN A 89 -4.27 17.09 15.93
N SER A 90 -4.52 18.39 16.08
CA SER A 90 -3.92 19.40 15.23
C SER A 90 -2.42 19.53 15.49
N TYR A 91 -1.70 20.13 14.53
CA TYR A 91 -0.27 20.37 14.68
C TYR A 91 0.06 21.23 15.91
N ALA A 92 -0.82 22.19 16.25
CA ALA A 92 -0.64 23.05 17.42
C ALA A 92 -0.73 22.30 18.76
N GLU A 93 -1.24 21.08 18.76
CA GLU A 93 -1.47 20.23 19.94
C GLU A 93 -0.46 19.07 20.05
N ARG A 94 0.59 19.07 19.23
CA ARG A 94 1.69 18.09 19.26
C ARG A 94 2.93 18.70 19.88
#